data_AF-A0A200H1F6-F1
#
_entry.id   AF-A0A200H1F6-F1
#
_cell.length_a   1.000
_cell.length_b   1.000
_cell.length_c   1.000
_cell.angle_alpha   90.00
_cell.angle_beta   90.00
_cell.angle_gamma   90.00
#
_symmetry.space_group_name_H-M   'P 1'
#
loop_
_entity.id
_entity.type
_entity.pdbx_description
1 polymer ?
#
loop_
_entity_poly.entity_id
_entity_poly.type
_entity_poly.pdbx_seq_one_letter_code
_entity_poly.pdbx_strand_id
1 'polypeptide(L)'
;MELRRISREHGAIQEVIVQNFRAKPDTAMRHADDLGVEEYLAAIATCRVVLGPSVRLQAPPNLVELDECRSLLDAGIDDFGGISPLTPDHVNPERPWPQLDRLTELCESEGFALRERLTIHPPYLREPWLDPRLRGHVDALTAPDGLADPAAQVIGRPWQEPDGGWTDTGRTDLHTTIDTTGRTADSRPSRLPIFQQHCRLPCGSRT
;
A
#
# COMPACT_ATOMS: atom_id res chain seq x y z
N MET A 1 9.64 18.36 3.87
CA MET A 1 10.77 18.56 2.92
C MET A 1 11.75 17.40 2.95
N GLU A 2 12.11 16.86 4.12
CA GLU A 2 13.07 15.76 4.25
C GLU A 2 12.65 14.45 3.55
N LEU A 3 11.39 14.04 3.65
CA LEU A 3 10.87 12.86 2.94
C LEU A 3 11.09 12.94 1.43
N ARG A 4 10.86 14.11 0.82
CA ARG A 4 11.08 14.33 -0.61
C ARG A 4 12.57 14.20 -0.96
N ARG A 5 13.45 14.70 -0.09
CA ARG A 5 14.90 14.61 -0.25
C ARG A 5 15.35 13.14 -0.23
N ILE A 6 14.96 12.40 0.81
CA ILE A 6 15.24 10.95 0.97
C ILE A 6 14.68 10.15 -0.21
N SER A 7 13.44 10.41 -0.62
CA SER A 7 12.81 9.76 -1.77
C SER A 7 13.60 9.99 -3.05
N ARG A 8 14.06 11.21 -3.31
CA ARG A 8 14.86 11.55 -4.50
C ARG A 8 16.27 10.98 -4.47
N GLU A 9 16.87 10.92 -3.28
CA GLU A 9 18.24 10.44 -3.11
C GLU A 9 18.33 8.91 -3.23
N HIS A 10 17.41 8.19 -2.60
CA HIS A 10 17.50 6.73 -2.48
C HIS A 10 16.47 5.96 -3.31
N GLY A 11 15.38 6.61 -3.74
CA GLY A 11 14.29 5.93 -4.44
C GLY A 11 13.52 4.89 -3.59
N ALA A 12 13.81 4.77 -2.30
CA ALA A 12 13.35 3.67 -1.43
C ALA A 12 11.91 3.80 -0.92
N ILE A 13 11.28 4.96 -1.08
CA ILE A 13 9.93 5.22 -0.57
C ILE A 13 8.92 4.88 -1.66
N GLN A 14 8.22 3.75 -1.51
CA GLN A 14 7.19 3.31 -2.46
C GLN A 14 5.91 4.13 -2.35
N GLU A 15 5.50 4.41 -1.12
CA GLU A 15 4.25 5.07 -0.77
C GLU A 15 4.42 6.00 0.43
N VAL A 16 3.56 7.00 0.51
CA VAL A 16 3.33 7.79 1.72
C VAL A 16 1.86 7.61 2.09
N ILE A 17 1.62 7.19 3.33
CA ILE A 17 0.28 6.98 3.85
C ILE A 17 -0.09 8.20 4.69
N VAL A 18 -1.19 8.85 4.34
CA VAL A 18 -1.81 9.90 5.16
C VAL A 18 -3.02 9.26 5.80
N GLN A 19 -3.00 9.13 7.12
CA GLN A 19 -4.07 8.53 7.89
C GLN A 19 -4.56 9.56 8.91
N ASN A 20 -5.88 9.79 8.94
CA ASN A 20 -6.49 10.69 9.90
C ASN A 20 -6.48 10.10 11.31
N PHE A 21 -6.46 11.00 12.30
CA PHE A 21 -6.63 10.61 13.69
C PHE A 21 -8.09 10.26 13.97
N ARG A 22 -8.29 9.09 14.60
CA ARG A 22 -9.57 8.64 15.14
C ARG A 22 -9.38 8.27 16.60
N ALA A 23 -10.16 8.88 17.49
CA ALA A 23 -10.04 8.68 18.92
C ALA A 23 -10.46 7.25 19.29
N LYS A 24 -9.73 6.66 20.26
CA LYS A 24 -10.01 5.32 20.76
C LYS A 24 -10.12 5.30 22.28
N PRO A 25 -11.10 4.58 22.86
CA PRO A 25 -11.33 4.56 24.30
C PRO A 25 -10.10 4.20 25.14
N ASP A 26 -9.27 3.27 24.64
CA ASP A 26 -8.13 2.72 25.38
C ASP A 26 -6.80 3.43 25.06
N THR A 27 -6.86 4.69 24.62
CA THR A 27 -5.68 5.51 24.31
C THR A 27 -5.58 6.75 25.18
N ALA A 28 -4.37 7.32 25.29
CA ALA A 28 -4.15 8.57 26.02
C ALA A 28 -5.00 9.73 25.47
N MET A 29 -5.27 9.71 24.16
CA MET A 29 -6.07 10.71 23.45
C MET A 29 -7.56 10.33 23.32
N ARG A 30 -8.09 9.45 24.19
CA ARG A 30 -9.50 9.00 24.14
C ARG A 30 -10.55 10.12 24.20
N HIS A 31 -10.19 11.29 24.72
CA HIS A 31 -11.06 12.46 24.86
C HIS A 31 -10.70 13.58 23.88
N ALA A 32 -9.79 13.32 22.94
CA ALA A 32 -9.53 14.22 21.84
C ALA A 32 -10.61 14.00 20.76
N ASP A 33 -10.94 15.07 20.04
CA ASP A 33 -11.84 14.97 18.89
C ASP A 33 -11.15 14.25 17.73
N ASP A 34 -11.95 13.55 16.91
CA ASP A 34 -11.50 13.03 15.63
C ASP A 34 -11.01 14.17 14.73
N LEU A 35 -10.06 13.85 13.83
CA LEU A 35 -9.63 14.82 12.82
C LEU A 35 -10.80 15.11 11.86
N GLY A 36 -11.12 16.39 11.68
CA GLY A 36 -12.14 16.84 10.74
C GLY A 36 -11.76 16.53 9.29
N VAL A 37 -12.76 16.25 8.44
CA VAL A 37 -12.55 15.86 7.05
C VAL A 37 -11.83 16.95 6.24
N GLU A 38 -12.17 18.22 6.42
CA GLU A 38 -11.54 19.33 5.69
C GLU A 38 -10.03 19.44 5.97
N GLU A 39 -9.63 19.31 7.24
CA GLU A 39 -8.23 19.34 7.65
C GLU A 39 -7.47 18.13 7.10
N TYR A 40 -8.12 16.96 7.09
CA TYR A 40 -7.56 15.75 6.50
C TYR A 40 -7.33 15.88 4.99
N LEU A 41 -8.32 16.37 4.25
CA LEU A 41 -8.21 16.62 2.81
C LEU A 41 -7.13 17.66 2.50
N ALA A 42 -7.03 18.72 3.31
CA ALA A 42 -5.97 19.72 3.18
C ALA A 42 -4.57 19.10 3.39
N ALA A 43 -4.41 18.18 4.34
CA ALA A 43 -3.16 17.46 4.56
C ALA A 43 -2.79 16.57 3.36
N ILE A 44 -3.75 15.82 2.81
CA ILE A 44 -3.55 14.99 1.61
C ILE A 44 -3.14 15.85 0.41
N ALA A 45 -3.88 16.92 0.13
CA ALA A 45 -3.58 17.83 -0.99
C ALA A 45 -2.20 18.47 -0.83
N THR A 46 -1.84 18.87 0.39
CA THR A 46 -0.51 19.40 0.70
C THR A 46 0.58 18.35 0.44
N CYS A 47 0.38 17.11 0.86
CA CYS A 47 1.30 16.01 0.57
C CYS A 47 1.48 15.81 -0.94
N ARG A 48 0.39 15.78 -1.72
CA ARG A 48 0.45 15.65 -3.19
C ARG A 48 1.28 16.76 -3.83
N VAL A 49 1.07 18.02 -3.43
CA VAL A 49 1.82 19.18 -3.96
C VAL A 49 3.30 19.11 -3.58
N VAL A 50 3.61 18.82 -2.30
CA VAL A 50 4.98 18.85 -1.79
C VAL A 50 5.82 17.68 -2.30
N LEU A 51 5.25 16.47 -2.32
CA LEU A 51 5.95 15.25 -2.72
C LEU A 51 6.00 15.09 -4.24
N GLY A 52 5.01 15.65 -4.94
CA GLY A 52 4.87 15.60 -6.39
C GLY A 52 4.06 14.39 -6.88
N PRO A 53 3.85 14.30 -8.20
CA PRO A 53 2.96 13.31 -8.80
C PRO A 53 3.53 11.88 -8.84
N SER A 54 4.84 11.71 -8.63
CA SER A 54 5.50 10.40 -8.71
C SER A 54 5.35 9.55 -7.45
N VAL A 55 5.06 10.16 -6.31
CA VAL A 55 4.90 9.45 -5.04
C VAL A 55 3.49 8.86 -4.97
N ARG A 56 3.38 7.58 -4.59
CA ARG A 56 2.08 6.97 -4.28
C ARG A 56 1.57 7.52 -2.97
N LEU A 57 0.36 8.09 -3.00
CA LEU A 57 -0.25 8.72 -1.84
C LEU A 57 -1.46 7.89 -1.45
N GLN A 58 -1.37 7.28 -0.28
CA GLN A 58 -2.38 6.36 0.22
C GLN A 58 -3.24 7.01 1.30
N ALA A 59 -4.55 6.79 1.25
CA ALA A 59 -5.47 7.06 2.36
C ALA A 59 -6.48 5.92 2.52
N PRO A 60 -6.68 5.39 3.74
CA PRO A 60 -7.59 4.28 3.98
C PRO A 60 -9.07 4.71 3.84
N PRO A 61 -9.89 3.99 3.07
CA PRO A 61 -11.27 4.40 2.79
C PRO A 61 -12.24 4.07 3.93
N ASN A 62 -11.86 3.21 4.90
CA ASN A 62 -12.71 2.87 6.04
C ASN A 62 -12.70 3.93 7.16
N LEU A 63 -11.81 4.92 7.08
CA LEU A 63 -11.70 5.99 8.08
C LEU A 63 -12.38 7.29 7.67
N VAL A 64 -13.18 7.24 6.60
CA VAL A 64 -14.07 8.29 6.11
C VAL A 64 -15.39 7.62 5.67
N GLU A 65 -16.42 8.42 5.43
CA GLU A 65 -17.63 7.89 4.82
C GLU A 65 -17.41 7.59 3.32
N LEU A 66 -18.23 6.71 2.75
CA LEU A 66 -18.03 6.25 1.35
C LEU A 66 -18.14 7.42 0.35
N ASP A 67 -19.05 8.36 0.59
CA ASP A 67 -19.21 9.57 -0.24
C ASP A 67 -18.00 10.51 -0.12
N GLU A 68 -17.33 10.54 1.04
CA GLU A 68 -16.09 11.28 1.26
C GLU A 68 -14.87 10.64 0.56
N CYS A 69 -14.94 9.38 0.14
CA CYS A 69 -13.85 8.73 -0.61
C CYS A 69 -13.56 9.44 -1.95
N ARG A 70 -14.58 10.06 -2.58
CA ARG A 70 -14.41 10.91 -3.75
C ARG A 70 -13.50 12.10 -3.44
N SER A 71 -13.74 12.76 -2.31
CA SER A 71 -12.94 13.90 -1.88
C SER A 71 -11.48 13.51 -1.65
N LEU A 72 -11.19 12.27 -1.22
CA LEU A 72 -9.81 11.79 -1.11
C LEU A 72 -9.13 11.71 -2.49
N LEU A 73 -9.83 11.19 -3.52
CA LEU A 73 -9.32 11.13 -4.89
C LEU A 73 -9.05 12.55 -5.42
N ASP A 74 -9.99 13.48 -5.19
CA ASP A 74 -9.84 14.89 -5.57
C ASP A 74 -8.67 15.58 -4.86
N ALA A 75 -8.43 15.24 -3.59
CA ALA A 75 -7.28 15.69 -2.82
C ALA A 75 -5.95 15.08 -3.34
N GLY A 76 -6.02 14.04 -4.17
CA GLY A 76 -4.91 13.53 -4.95
C GLY A 76 -4.32 12.22 -4.44
N ILE A 77 -5.07 11.41 -3.68
CA ILE A 77 -4.64 10.01 -3.47
C ILE A 77 -4.67 9.24 -4.78
N ASP A 78 -3.86 8.21 -4.87
CA ASP A 78 -3.91 7.23 -5.96
C ASP A 78 -3.92 5.79 -5.44
N ASP A 79 -4.05 5.61 -4.13
CA ASP A 79 -4.02 4.32 -3.46
C ASP A 79 -4.96 4.35 -2.24
N PHE A 80 -5.85 3.37 -2.13
CA PHE A 80 -6.72 3.24 -0.96
C PHE A 80 -6.08 2.36 0.12
N GLY A 81 -4.97 1.71 -0.19
CA GLY A 81 -4.28 0.79 0.70
C GLY A 81 -4.92 -0.59 0.73
N GLY A 82 -4.66 -1.30 1.83
CA GLY A 82 -5.24 -2.61 2.08
C GLY A 82 -6.74 -2.51 2.32
N ILE A 83 -7.56 -3.25 1.57
CA ILE A 83 -9.00 -3.42 1.78
C ILE A 83 -9.27 -4.92 1.82
N SER A 84 -10.11 -5.37 2.76
CA SER A 84 -10.46 -6.79 2.86
C SER A 84 -11.97 -7.00 2.86
N PRO A 85 -12.53 -7.74 1.89
CA PRO A 85 -13.93 -8.14 1.92
C PRO A 85 -14.18 -9.33 2.87
N LEU A 86 -13.12 -9.98 3.37
CA LEU A 86 -13.21 -11.22 4.13
C LEU A 86 -12.86 -11.07 5.61
N THR A 87 -11.99 -10.12 5.94
CA THR A 87 -11.44 -9.96 7.29
C THR A 87 -11.73 -8.57 7.84
N PRO A 88 -12.06 -8.44 9.13
CA PRO A 88 -12.16 -7.13 9.77
C PRO A 88 -10.81 -6.41 9.79
N ASP A 89 -10.83 -5.09 9.90
CA ASP A 89 -9.63 -4.31 10.24
C ASP A 89 -9.23 -4.62 11.70
N HIS A 90 -8.04 -5.18 11.89
CA HIS A 90 -7.52 -5.50 13.23
C HIS A 90 -7.08 -4.27 14.00
N VAL A 91 -6.80 -3.15 13.32
CA VAL A 91 -6.43 -1.89 13.95
C VAL A 91 -7.69 -1.13 14.34
N ASN A 92 -8.68 -1.03 13.43
CA ASN A 92 -9.94 -0.30 13.65
C ASN A 92 -11.15 -1.25 13.46
N PRO A 93 -11.37 -2.23 14.36
CA PRO A 93 -12.46 -3.19 14.24
C PRO A 93 -13.86 -2.53 14.19
N GLU A 94 -13.99 -1.32 14.72
CA GLU A 94 -15.18 -0.48 14.69
C GLU A 94 -15.43 0.24 13.35
N ARG A 95 -14.47 0.19 12.42
CA ARG A 95 -14.52 0.83 11.09
C ARG A 95 -14.41 -0.23 9.99
N PRO A 96 -15.54 -0.84 9.59
CA PRO A 96 -15.54 -1.89 8.59
C PRO A 96 -15.06 -1.39 7.23
N TRP A 97 -14.48 -2.29 6.44
CA TRP A 97 -14.12 -1.98 5.07
C TRP A 97 -15.36 -1.62 4.24
N PRO A 98 -15.27 -0.64 3.33
CA PRO A 98 -16.34 -0.37 2.38
C PRO A 98 -16.56 -1.58 1.46
N GLN A 99 -17.77 -1.73 0.95
CA GLN A 99 -18.07 -2.75 -0.05
C GLN A 99 -17.29 -2.47 -1.34
N LEU A 100 -16.59 -3.48 -1.84
CA LEU A 100 -15.68 -3.35 -2.99
C LEU A 100 -16.41 -2.87 -4.25
N ASP A 101 -17.61 -3.39 -4.52
CA ASP A 101 -18.41 -3.01 -5.69
C ASP A 101 -18.76 -1.51 -5.64
N ARG A 102 -19.09 -1.00 -4.45
CA ARG A 102 -19.44 0.41 -4.25
C ARG A 102 -18.23 1.33 -4.38
N LEU A 103 -17.07 0.90 -3.90
CA LEU A 103 -15.82 1.62 -4.10
C LEU A 103 -15.40 1.62 -5.58
N THR A 104 -15.64 0.52 -6.28
CA THR A 104 -15.41 0.39 -7.73
C THR A 104 -16.30 1.36 -8.50
N GLU A 105 -17.61 1.35 -8.25
CA GLU A 105 -18.59 2.27 -8.86
C GLU A 105 -18.18 3.73 -8.64
N LEU A 106 -17.73 4.07 -7.42
CA LEU A 106 -17.26 5.42 -7.10
C LEU A 106 -16.03 5.80 -7.94
N CYS A 107 -15.02 4.93 -8.01
CA CYS A 107 -13.81 5.19 -8.80
C CYS A 107 -14.17 5.38 -10.28
N GLU A 108 -15.02 4.52 -10.83
CA GLU A 108 -15.45 4.58 -12.23
C GLU A 108 -16.21 5.86 -12.55
N SER A 109 -17.05 6.33 -11.62
CA SER A 109 -17.75 7.62 -11.77
C SER A 109 -16.80 8.81 -11.88
N GLU A 110 -15.59 8.69 -11.31
CA GLU A 110 -14.52 9.70 -11.38
C GLU A 110 -13.55 9.46 -12.54
N GLY A 111 -13.84 8.46 -13.39
CA GLY A 111 -12.97 8.09 -14.51
C GLY A 111 -11.71 7.34 -14.09
N PHE A 112 -11.67 6.76 -12.89
CA PHE A 112 -10.60 5.86 -12.44
C PHE A 112 -11.04 4.40 -12.49
N ALA A 113 -10.08 3.49 -12.66
CA ALA A 113 -10.24 2.07 -12.46
C ALA A 113 -9.62 1.67 -11.12
N LEU A 114 -10.41 1.00 -10.28
CA LEU A 114 -9.94 0.38 -9.05
C LEU A 114 -9.24 -0.94 -9.40
N ARG A 115 -7.94 -1.04 -9.12
CA ARG A 115 -7.12 -2.19 -9.48
C ARG A 115 -6.37 -2.71 -8.26
N GLU A 116 -6.37 -4.02 -8.07
CA GLU A 116 -5.55 -4.64 -7.04
C GLU A 116 -4.05 -4.54 -7.40
N ARG A 117 -3.22 -4.24 -6.40
CA ARG A 117 -1.76 -4.30 -6.47
C ARG A 117 -1.23 -5.33 -5.48
N LEU A 118 0.00 -5.79 -5.73
CA LEU A 118 0.77 -6.53 -4.74
C LEU A 118 1.33 -5.58 -3.66
N THR A 119 1.83 -6.17 -2.57
CA THR A 119 2.54 -5.47 -1.48
C THR A 119 3.66 -4.56 -1.97
N ILE A 120 4.28 -4.95 -3.08
CA ILE A 120 5.35 -4.21 -3.73
C ILE A 120 4.80 -3.49 -4.97
N HIS A 121 5.07 -2.19 -5.09
CA HIS A 121 4.56 -1.42 -6.22
C HIS A 121 5.29 -1.76 -7.53
N PRO A 122 4.66 -1.54 -8.70
CA PRO A 122 5.25 -1.87 -10.01
C PRO A 122 6.69 -1.38 -10.24
N PRO A 123 7.09 -0.15 -9.82
CA PRO A 123 8.47 0.32 -9.99
C PRO A 123 9.52 -0.46 -9.18
N TYR A 124 9.07 -1.24 -8.19
CA TYR A 124 9.91 -1.96 -7.22
C TYR A 124 9.97 -3.47 -7.51
N LEU A 125 9.32 -3.96 -8.56
CA LEU A 125 9.28 -5.38 -8.93
C LEU A 125 10.62 -5.96 -9.43
N ARG A 126 11.72 -5.23 -9.30
CA ARG A 126 13.05 -5.64 -9.78
C ARG A 126 14.12 -5.24 -8.78
N GLU A 127 15.34 -5.69 -9.02
CA GLU A 127 16.51 -5.22 -8.27
C GLU A 127 16.64 -3.69 -8.36
N PRO A 128 17.10 -3.02 -7.29
CA PRO A 128 17.61 -3.60 -6.04
C PRO A 128 16.53 -3.92 -4.99
N TRP A 129 15.24 -3.73 -5.30
CA TRP A 129 14.16 -3.76 -4.32
C TRP A 129 13.54 -5.13 -4.09
N LEU A 130 13.54 -5.97 -5.12
CA LEU A 130 13.00 -7.32 -5.05
C LEU A 130 14.11 -8.36 -5.12
N ASP A 131 14.26 -9.11 -4.03
CA ASP A 131 15.16 -10.26 -3.93
C ASP A 131 14.89 -11.24 -5.10
N PRO A 132 15.92 -11.66 -5.85
CA PRO A 132 15.76 -12.62 -6.94
C PRO A 132 15.03 -13.91 -6.54
N ARG A 133 15.17 -14.37 -5.29
CA ARG A 133 14.47 -15.56 -4.76
C ARG A 133 12.96 -15.38 -4.71
N LEU A 134 12.49 -14.13 -4.59
CA LEU A 134 11.07 -13.79 -4.61
C LEU A 134 10.52 -13.56 -6.03
N ARG A 135 11.36 -13.44 -7.07
CA ARG A 135 10.93 -13.13 -8.44
C ARG A 135 9.87 -14.11 -8.94
N GLY A 136 10.13 -15.42 -8.84
CA GLY A 136 9.18 -16.43 -9.31
C GLY A 136 7.86 -16.46 -8.54
N HIS A 137 7.86 -16.02 -7.27
CA HIS A 137 6.64 -15.89 -6.47
C HIS A 137 5.83 -14.66 -6.86
N VAL A 138 6.51 -13.54 -7.11
CA VAL A 138 5.88 -12.28 -7.51
C VAL A 138 5.35 -12.37 -8.94
N ASP A 139 6.16 -12.86 -9.88
CA ASP A 139 5.78 -12.99 -11.30
C ASP A 139 4.53 -13.88 -11.47
N ALA A 140 4.36 -14.88 -10.60
CA ALA A 140 3.19 -15.75 -10.59
C ALA A 140 1.88 -15.05 -10.21
N LEU A 141 1.94 -13.86 -9.63
CA LEU A 141 0.80 -13.07 -9.16
C LEU A 141 0.69 -11.72 -9.88
N THR A 142 1.62 -11.41 -10.79
CA THR A 142 1.74 -10.08 -11.41
C THR A 142 1.27 -10.10 -12.86
N ALA A 143 0.40 -9.16 -13.24
CA ALA A 143 0.03 -8.89 -14.62
C ALA A 143 1.13 -8.10 -15.38
N PRO A 144 1.07 -7.99 -16.72
CA PRO A 144 2.09 -7.27 -17.50
C PRO A 144 2.27 -5.79 -17.12
N ASP A 145 1.25 -5.16 -16.51
CA ASP A 145 1.30 -3.77 -16.02
C ASP A 145 1.97 -3.63 -14.63
N GLY A 146 2.38 -4.75 -14.03
CA GLY A 146 2.99 -4.81 -12.69
C GLY A 146 1.98 -4.82 -11.54
N LEU A 147 0.67 -4.78 -11.83
CA LEU A 147 -0.37 -4.91 -10.82
C LEU A 147 -0.69 -6.38 -10.57
N ALA A 148 -1.57 -6.67 -9.59
CA ALA A 148 -1.98 -8.04 -9.34
C ALA A 148 -2.77 -8.58 -10.55
N ASP A 149 -2.48 -9.82 -10.95
CA ASP A 149 -3.24 -10.51 -11.98
C ASP A 149 -4.54 -11.08 -11.38
N PRO A 150 -5.73 -10.58 -11.80
CA PRO A 150 -7.01 -11.05 -11.28
C PRO A 150 -7.30 -12.53 -11.63
N ALA A 151 -6.59 -13.10 -12.61
CA ALA A 151 -6.70 -14.51 -12.97
C ALA A 151 -5.68 -15.41 -12.27
N ALA A 152 -4.74 -14.85 -11.50
CA ALA A 152 -3.69 -15.63 -10.85
C ALA A 152 -4.25 -16.52 -9.73
N GLN A 153 -3.77 -17.75 -9.68
CA GLN A 153 -4.09 -18.68 -8.60
C GLN A 153 -3.09 -18.53 -7.44
N VAL A 154 -3.63 -18.26 -6.24
CA VAL A 154 -2.83 -18.15 -5.02
C VAL A 154 -2.52 -19.54 -4.48
N ILE A 155 -1.45 -20.14 -5.01
CA ILE A 155 -0.94 -21.45 -4.58
C ILE A 155 0.45 -21.31 -3.97
N GLY A 156 0.72 -22.09 -2.93
CA GLY A 156 2.06 -22.18 -2.34
C GLY A 156 3.07 -22.68 -3.38
N ARG A 157 4.19 -21.96 -3.52
CA ARG A 157 5.30 -22.35 -4.38
C ARG A 157 6.50 -22.72 -3.51
N PRO A 158 7.29 -23.73 -3.88
CA PRO A 158 8.51 -24.07 -3.15
C PRO A 158 9.51 -22.91 -3.22
N TRP A 159 10.28 -22.72 -2.16
CA TRP A 159 11.39 -21.78 -2.15
C TRP A 159 12.46 -22.19 -3.17
N GLN A 160 13.01 -21.23 -3.91
CA GLN A 160 14.03 -21.46 -4.92
C GLN A 160 15.24 -20.56 -4.67
N GLU A 161 16.44 -21.13 -4.75
CA GLU A 161 17.68 -20.35 -4.81
C GLU A 161 17.96 -19.95 -6.27
N PRO A 162 18.54 -18.76 -6.53
CA PRO A 162 18.79 -18.32 -7.89
C PRO A 162 19.89 -19.17 -8.55
N ASP A 163 19.68 -19.59 -9.79
CA ASP A 163 20.72 -20.25 -10.58
C ASP A 163 21.90 -19.29 -10.81
N GLY A 164 23.10 -19.67 -10.36
CA GLY A 164 24.35 -18.93 -10.61
C GLY A 164 25.04 -18.33 -9.40
N GLY A 165 24.44 -18.35 -8.21
CA GLY A 165 25.04 -17.78 -7.00
C GLY A 165 25.22 -16.26 -7.06
N TRP A 166 25.23 -15.60 -5.91
CA TRP A 166 25.32 -14.14 -5.85
C TRP A 166 26.74 -13.66 -6.23
N THR A 167 26.85 -12.72 -7.16
CA THR A 167 28.06 -11.89 -7.27
C THR A 167 27.92 -10.75 -6.26
N ASP A 168 28.50 -10.94 -5.08
CA ASP A 168 28.51 -9.98 -3.97
C ASP A 168 28.89 -8.57 -4.45
N THR A 169 27.90 -7.70 -4.62
CA THR A 169 28.07 -6.28 -4.89
C THR A 169 27.26 -5.46 -3.89
N GLY A 170 27.51 -5.69 -2.60
CA GLY A 170 26.93 -4.89 -1.51
C GLY A 170 27.08 -5.55 -0.14
N ARG A 171 26.91 -4.77 0.94
CA ARG A 171 26.77 -5.33 2.30
C ARG A 171 25.48 -6.15 2.39
N THR A 172 25.62 -7.47 2.34
CA THR A 172 24.55 -8.46 2.50
C THR A 172 24.32 -8.87 3.97
N ASP A 173 25.11 -8.34 4.90
CA ASP A 173 25.15 -8.71 6.31
C ASP A 173 24.16 -7.95 7.21
N LEU A 174 23.29 -7.10 6.65
CA LEU A 174 22.32 -6.33 7.41
C LEU A 174 21.22 -7.21 8.02
N HIS A 175 20.80 -8.28 7.33
CA HIS A 175 19.75 -9.18 7.83
C HIS A 175 20.25 -10.13 8.93
N THR A 176 21.55 -10.47 8.93
CA THR A 176 22.13 -11.49 9.80
C THR A 176 22.46 -10.91 11.16
N THR A 177 22.83 -9.64 11.23
CA THR A 177 23.05 -8.93 12.50
C THR A 177 21.77 -8.67 13.28
N ILE A 178 20.65 -8.41 12.58
CA ILE A 178 19.34 -8.17 13.21
C ILE A 178 18.76 -9.47 13.79
N ASP A 179 18.84 -10.58 13.05
CA ASP A 179 18.26 -11.86 13.50
C ASP A 179 19.06 -12.53 14.61
N THR A 180 20.39 -12.38 14.63
CA THR A 180 21.23 -13.02 15.67
C THR A 180 21.17 -12.31 17.03
N THR A 181 20.74 -11.04 17.10
CA THR A 181 20.74 -10.27 18.35
C THR A 181 19.36 -9.90 18.90
N GLY A 182 18.27 -10.03 18.12
CA GLY A 182 17.03 -9.32 18.44
C GLY A 182 15.73 -10.12 18.66
N ARG A 183 15.64 -11.43 18.34
CA ARG A 183 14.34 -12.14 18.37
C ARG A 183 14.40 -13.53 18.98
N THR A 184 14.46 -13.59 20.31
CA THR A 184 13.97 -14.75 21.05
C THR A 184 12.56 -14.44 21.55
N ALA A 185 11.60 -15.26 21.09
CA ALA A 185 10.16 -15.27 21.40
C ALA A 185 9.30 -14.22 20.65
N ASP A 186 8.62 -14.66 19.58
CA ASP A 186 7.14 -14.77 19.57
C ASP A 186 6.66 -15.36 18.22
N SER A 187 5.91 -16.46 18.27
CA SER A 187 5.37 -17.16 17.10
C SER A 187 3.96 -16.63 16.78
N ARG A 188 3.78 -15.99 15.62
CA ARG A 188 2.46 -15.54 15.14
C ARG A 188 1.80 -16.58 14.22
N PRO A 189 0.48 -16.77 14.28
CA PRO A 189 -0.23 -17.66 13.37
C PRO A 189 -0.43 -17.04 11.97
N SER A 190 -0.77 -17.91 11.02
CA SER A 190 -0.98 -17.70 9.59
C SER A 190 -1.78 -16.44 9.21
N ARG A 191 -1.27 -15.67 8.23
CA ARG A 191 -1.93 -14.50 7.64
C ARG A 191 -2.95 -14.91 6.57
N LEU A 192 -4.15 -14.35 6.66
CA LEU A 192 -5.18 -14.35 5.62
C LEU A 192 -4.92 -13.20 4.62
N PRO A 193 -5.47 -13.23 3.39
CA PRO A 193 -5.15 -12.22 2.37
C PRO A 193 -5.75 -10.85 2.71
N ILE A 194 -4.90 -9.83 2.69
CA ILE A 194 -5.26 -8.40 2.64
C ILE A 194 -4.95 -7.95 1.22
N PHE A 195 -5.93 -7.39 0.51
CA PHE A 195 -5.78 -6.93 -0.86
C PHE A 195 -5.40 -5.46 -0.87
N GLN A 196 -4.34 -5.07 -1.57
CA GLN A 196 -3.97 -3.65 -1.68
C GLN A 196 -4.52 -3.08 -2.99
N GLN A 197 -4.97 -1.82 -3.01
CA GLN A 197 -5.66 -1.24 -4.16
C GLN A 197 -5.06 0.07 -4.63
N HIS A 198 -4.92 0.18 -5.95
CA HIS A 198 -4.40 1.33 -6.67
C HIS A 198 -5.46 1.87 -7.64
N CYS A 199 -5.65 3.18 -7.67
CA CYS A 199 -6.54 3.84 -8.64
C CYS A 199 -5.71 4.37 -9.83
N ARG A 200 -6.12 4.01 -11.05
CA ARG A 200 -5.53 4.59 -12.28
C ARG A 200 -6.60 5.10 -13.22
N LEU A 201 -6.34 6.23 -13.87
CA LEU A 201 -7.09 6.63 -15.04
C LEU A 201 -6.89 5.57 -16.15
N PRO A 202 -7.95 5.19 -16.89
CA PRO A 202 -7.83 4.29 -18.03
C PRO A 202 -6.90 4.92 -19.08
N CYS A 203 -6.04 4.10 -19.67
CA CYS A 203 -5.12 4.53 -20.72
C CYS A 203 -5.95 4.85 -21.98
N GLY A 204 -6.27 6.12 -22.22
CA GLY A 204 -6.98 6.53 -23.44
C GLY A 204 -7.74 7.86 -23.43
N SER A 205 -7.89 8.57 -22.31
CA SER A 205 -8.70 9.80 -22.27
C SER A 205 -7.87 11.05 -21.91
N ARG A 206 -7.15 11.56 -22.90
CA ARG A 206 -6.75 12.98 -22.99
C ARG A 206 -6.25 13.28 -24.41
N THR A 207 -7.17 13.72 -25.25
CA THR A 207 -6.92 14.67 -26.36
C THR A 207 -7.50 16.01 -25.94
#